data_AF-A0A5D2E3D3-F1
#
_entry.id   AF-A0A5D2E3D3-F1
#
_cell.length_a   1.000
_cell.length_b   1.000
_cell.length_c   1.000
_cell.angle_alpha   90.00
_cell.angle_beta   90.00
_cell.angle_gamma   90.00
#
_symmetry.space_group_name_H-M   'P 1'
#
loop_
_entity.id
_entity.type
_entity.pdbx_description
1 polymer ?
#
loop_
_entity_poly.entity_id
_entity_poly.type
_entity_poly.pdbx_seq_one_letter_code
_entity_poly.pdbx_strand_id
1 'polypeptide(L)' 'MVWNSFNHSHPRVRWAAINAIGQLSTDLGPDLQNQYHQRVLPALAAAMDDFQNPRVQAHAASAVLNFSENCAPEILAP' A
#
# COMPACT_ATOMS: atom_id res chain seq x y z
N MET A 1 -2.63 -11.96 5.09
CA MET A 1 -3.21 -10.69 4.59
C MET A 1 -2.56 -10.32 3.27
N VAL A 2 -3.25 -9.54 2.43
CA VAL A 2 -2.89 -9.34 1.01
C VAL A 2 -1.49 -8.74 0.81
N TRP A 3 -1.00 -7.90 1.73
CA TRP A 3 0.34 -7.31 1.69
C TRP A 3 1.49 -8.32 1.67
N ASN A 4 1.29 -9.56 2.14
CA ASN A 4 2.32 -10.62 2.05
C ASN A 4 2.71 -10.93 0.58
N SER A 5 1.85 -10.57 -0.38
CA SER A 5 2.07 -10.80 -1.80
C SER A 5 2.86 -9.66 -2.48
N PHE A 6 3.26 -8.62 -1.75
CA PHE A 6 4.03 -7.51 -2.30
C PHE A 6 5.43 -7.93 -2.76
N ASN A 7 5.97 -9.01 -2.22
CA ASN A 7 7.29 -9.56 -2.61
C ASN A 7 7.16 -10.80 -3.51
N HIS A 8 5.98 -11.03 -4.10
CA HIS A 8 5.78 -12.18 -4.99
C HIS A 8 6.67 -12.06 -6.23
N SER A 9 7.20 -13.20 -6.72
CA SER A 9 8.12 -13.23 -7.87
C SER A 9 7.50 -12.63 -9.14
N HIS A 10 6.21 -12.93 -9.37
CA HIS A 10 5.47 -12.43 -10.53
C HIS A 10 4.97 -10.98 -10.33
N PRO A 11 5.33 -10.01 -11.20
CA PRO A 11 5.01 -8.59 -11.03
C PRO A 11 3.51 -8.28 -11.03
N ARG A 12 2.69 -9.00 -11.81
CA ARG A 12 1.23 -8.82 -11.78
C ARG A 12 0.59 -9.21 -10.45
N VAL A 13 1.19 -10.14 -9.70
CA VAL A 13 0.67 -10.52 -8.37
C VAL A 13 0.98 -9.41 -7.38
N ARG A 14 2.20 -8.85 -7.41
CA ARG A 14 2.54 -7.65 -6.63
C ARG A 14 1.59 -6.51 -6.93
N TRP A 15 1.39 -6.21 -8.22
CA TRP A 15 0.46 -5.17 -8.66
C TRP A 15 -0.96 -5.39 -8.14
N ALA A 16 -1.50 -6.61 -8.27
CA ALA A 16 -2.85 -6.92 -7.82
C ALA A 16 -2.99 -6.81 -6.29
N ALA A 17 -1.96 -7.20 -5.54
CA ALA A 17 -1.94 -7.07 -4.10
C ALA A 17 -1.93 -5.59 -3.67
N ILE A 18 -1.10 -4.77 -4.31
CA ILE A 18 -1.04 -3.32 -4.07
C ILE A 18 -2.39 -2.69 -4.41
N ASN A 19 -3.01 -3.07 -5.54
CA ASN A 19 -4.32 -2.59 -5.93
C ASN A 19 -5.39 -2.89 -4.87
N ALA A 20 -5.41 -4.13 -4.39
CA ALA A 20 -6.33 -4.54 -3.34
C ALA A 20 -6.11 -3.74 -2.04
N ILE A 21 -4.86 -3.49 -1.64
CA ILE A 21 -4.57 -2.65 -0.47
C ILE A 21 -5.03 -1.20 -0.68
N GLY A 22 -4.80 -0.62 -1.86
CA GLY A 22 -5.28 0.73 -2.18
C GLY A 22 -6.80 0.84 -2.11
N GLN A 23 -7.53 -0.15 -2.65
CA GLN A 23 -8.99 -0.18 -2.61
C GLN A 23 -9.52 -0.37 -1.18
N LEU A 24 -8.95 -1.34 -0.44
CA LEU A 24 -9.34 -1.57 0.95
C LEU A 24 -9.06 -0.37 1.86
N SER A 25 -8.05 0.44 1.54
CA SER A 25 -7.74 1.66 2.30
C SER A 25 -8.84 2.72 2.15
N THR A 26 -9.51 2.76 1.01
CA THR A 26 -10.70 3.60 0.80
C THR A 26 -11.92 2.98 1.48
N ASP A 27 -12.16 1.69 1.24
CA ASP A 27 -13.41 1.02 1.64
C ASP A 27 -13.50 0.75 3.15
N LEU A 28 -12.36 0.51 3.80
CA LEU A 28 -12.27 0.18 5.23
C LEU A 28 -11.68 1.33 6.06
N GLY A 29 -11.55 2.52 5.47
CA GLY A 29 -11.10 3.70 6.20
C GLY A 29 -12.15 4.21 7.19
N PRO A 30 -11.74 4.67 8.40
CA PRO A 30 -10.37 4.83 8.89
C PRO A 30 -9.81 3.59 9.63
N ASP A 31 -10.60 2.53 9.81
CA ASP A 31 -10.22 1.39 10.67
C ASP A 31 -8.96 0.67 10.17
N LEU A 32 -8.82 0.51 8.86
CA LEU A 32 -7.62 -0.09 8.28
C LEU A 32 -6.37 0.74 8.57
N GLN A 33 -6.46 2.06 8.45
CA GLN A 33 -5.38 2.99 8.74
C GLN A 33 -4.98 2.87 10.22
N ASN A 34 -5.95 2.99 11.11
CA ASN A 34 -5.73 2.94 12.56
C ASN A 34 -5.10 1.62 13.02
N GLN A 35 -5.51 0.48 12.45
CA GLN A 35 -5.06 -0.83 12.91
C GLN A 35 -3.79 -1.34 12.21
N TYR A 36 -3.54 -0.91 10.96
CA TYR A 36 -2.54 -1.56 10.12
C TYR A 36 -1.52 -0.61 9.47
N HIS A 37 -1.53 0.70 9.77
CA HIS A 37 -0.56 1.65 9.22
C HIS A 37 0.91 1.19 9.36
N GLN A 38 1.29 0.66 10.52
CA GLN A 38 2.65 0.17 10.79
C GLN A 38 3.10 -0.97 9.89
N ARG A 39 2.18 -1.66 9.19
CA ARG A 39 2.49 -2.72 8.23
C ARG A 39 2.28 -2.28 6.79
N VAL A 40 1.20 -1.55 6.53
CA VAL A 40 0.82 -1.16 5.17
C VAL A 40 1.77 -0.11 4.61
N LEU A 41 2.10 0.94 5.38
CA LEU A 41 2.97 2.01 4.88
C LEU A 41 4.39 1.54 4.57
N PRO A 42 5.09 0.78 5.44
CA PRO A 42 6.41 0.26 5.09
C PRO A 42 6.39 -0.71 3.91
N ALA A 43 5.32 -1.51 3.77
CA ALA A 43 5.18 -2.42 2.63
C ALA A 43 4.98 -1.66 1.31
N LEU A 44 4.15 -0.62 1.30
CA LEU A 44 3.96 0.23 0.12
C LEU A 44 5.25 1.01 -0.22
N ALA A 45 5.96 1.54 0.78
CA ALA A 45 7.25 2.19 0.59
C ALA A 45 8.27 1.25 -0.05
N ALA A 46 8.40 0.01 0.47
CA ALA A 46 9.28 -0.99 -0.13
C ALA A 46 8.87 -1.36 -1.57
N ALA A 47 7.57 -1.41 -1.87
CA ALA A 47 7.09 -1.65 -3.23
C ALA A 47 7.38 -0.48 -4.19
N MET A 48 7.54 0.74 -3.68
CA MET A 48 8.02 1.88 -4.47
C MET A 48 9.50 1.75 -4.85
N ASP A 49 10.28 0.94 -4.16
CA ASP A 49 11.69 0.67 -4.51
C ASP A 49 11.84 -0.43 -5.59
N ASP A 50 10.74 -0.96 -6.16
CA ASP A 50 10.77 -1.92 -7.27
C ASP A 50 11.06 -1.24 -8.63
N PHE A 51 12.28 -0.68 -8.76
CA PHE A 51 12.73 0.08 -9.94
C PHE A 51 12.72 -0.73 -11.25
N GLN A 52 12.74 -2.06 -11.17
CA GLN A 52 12.66 -2.92 -12.34
C GLN A 52 11.23 -3.04 -12.89
N ASN A 53 10.22 -2.62 -12.12
CA ASN A 53 8.82 -2.74 -12.48
C ASN A 53 8.09 -1.39 -12.26
N PRO A 54 8.27 -0.41 -13.17
CA PRO A 54 7.71 0.94 -13.01
C PRO A 54 6.19 0.99 -12.77
N ARG A 55 5.45 0.03 -13.34
CA ARG A 55 4.00 -0.09 -13.12
C ARG A 55 3.65 -0.50 -11.68
N VAL A 56 4.46 -1.32 -11.04
CA VAL A 56 4.29 -1.72 -9.63
C VAL A 56 4.62 -0.52 -8.74
N GLN A 57 5.73 0.17 -9.01
CA GLN A 57 6.14 1.38 -8.30
C GLN A 57 5.09 2.50 -8.36
N ALA A 58 4.60 2.84 -9.56
CA ALA A 58 3.57 3.87 -9.72
C ALA A 58 2.27 3.51 -8.99
N HIS A 59 1.91 2.22 -8.99
CA HIS A 59 0.71 1.76 -8.30
C HIS A 59 0.86 1.78 -6.77
N ALA A 60 2.06 1.49 -6.27
CA ALA A 60 2.37 1.60 -4.84
C ALA A 60 2.23 3.05 -4.38
N ALA A 61 2.75 4.01 -5.13
CA ALA A 61 2.58 5.43 -4.85
C ALA A 61 1.09 5.85 -4.87
N SER A 62 0.31 5.37 -5.84
CA SER A 62 -1.14 5.60 -5.88
C SER A 62 -1.87 5.00 -4.66
N ALA A 63 -1.46 3.83 -4.18
CA ALA A 63 -2.06 3.21 -3.00
C ALA A 63 -1.71 3.96 -1.70
N VAL A 64 -0.54 4.62 -1.63
CA VAL A 64 -0.21 5.53 -0.51
C VAL A 64 -1.17 6.72 -0.49
N LEU A 65 -1.54 7.29 -1.65
CA LEU A 65 -2.53 8.36 -1.72
C LEU A 65 -3.87 7.91 -1.14
N ASN A 66 -4.41 6.79 -1.62
CA ASN A 66 -5.66 6.22 -1.09
C ASN A 66 -5.60 5.94 0.41
N PHE A 67 -4.45 5.46 0.91
CA PHE A 67 -4.24 5.24 2.33
C PHE A 67 -4.30 6.55 3.13
N SER A 68 -3.65 7.60 2.62
CA SER A 68 -3.52 8.88 3.30
C SER A 68 -4.82 9.70 3.39
N GLU A 69 -5.77 9.50 2.46
CA GLU A 69 -7.03 10.27 2.41
C GLU A 69 -7.86 10.17 3.70
N ASN A 70 -7.87 9.01 4.35
CA ASN A 70 -8.66 8.74 5.56
C ASN A 70 -7.78 8.62 6.82
N CYS A 71 -6.58 9.18 6.79
CA CYS A 71 -5.59 9.01 7.85
C CYS A 71 -5.60 10.20 8.81
N ALA A 72 -5.56 9.93 10.13
CA ALA A 72 -5.31 10.97 11.11
C ALA A 72 -3.85 11.48 10.97
N PRO A 73 -3.58 12.79 11.15
CA PRO A 73 -2.23 13.36 10.97
C PRO A 73 -1.14 12.64 11.77
N GLU A 74 -1.47 12.13 12.95
CA GLU A 74 -0.55 11.43 13.85
C GLU A 74 -0.05 10.10 13.26
N ILE A 75 -0.83 9.47 12.39
CA ILE A 75 -0.47 8.20 11.74
C ILE A 75 0.57 8.42 10.62
N LEU A 76 0.57 9.61 10.02
CA LEU A 76 1.50 9.99 8.95
C LEU A 76 2.75 10.71 9.50
N ALA A 77 2.85 10.89 10.82
CA ALA A 77 4.03 11.46 11.44
C ALA A 77 5.26 10.56 11.20
N PRO A 78 6.44 11.14 10.89
CA PRO A 78 7.66 10.40 10.57
C PRO A 78 8.21 9.56 11.73
#